data_AF-A0A5J5CFC1-F1
#
_entry.id   AF-A0A5J5CFC1-F1
#
_cell.length_a   1.000
_cell.length_b   1.000
_cell.length_c   1.000
_cell.angle_alpha   90.00
_cell.angle_beta   90.00
_cell.angle_gamma   90.00
#
_symmetry.space_group_name_H-M   'P 1'
#
loop_
_entity.id
_entity.type
_entity.pdbx_description
1 polymer ?
#
loop_
_entity_poly.entity_id
_entity_poly.type
_entity_poly.pdbx_seq_one_letter_code
_entity_poly.pdbx_strand_id
1 'polypeptide(L)'
;MWQLAKQKDVMNYEKLQEFVSMVTEAFPGLINHRQRAQLILGLKARLILELCKGSARGSVDSQVVQSYLDRLPIASANTDYRDAEVRTTESTFIALVQSLLKDPVERAYFYQEVFPVEYGPQFDAALHVLLWELLSKLEKLLPIPDLKQTAAWLGSAPSAWEECVQSSPEDLSLIFQHYK
;
A
#
# COMPACT_ATOMS: atom_id res chain seq x y z
N MET A 1 -7.03 -6.59 1.29
CA MET A 1 -6.01 -5.81 0.56
C MET A 1 -6.60 -4.92 -0.52
N TRP A 2 -7.32 -5.45 -1.51
CA TRP A 2 -7.98 -4.61 -2.53
C TRP A 2 -8.94 -3.56 -1.94
N GLN A 3 -9.72 -3.93 -0.92
CA GLN A 3 -10.62 -2.99 -0.24
C GLN A 3 -9.87 -1.85 0.47
N LEU A 4 -8.68 -2.11 1.04
CA LEU A 4 -7.87 -1.06 1.69
C LEU A 4 -7.42 0.00 0.68
N ALA A 5 -7.02 -0.41 -0.51
CA ALA A 5 -6.70 0.50 -1.60
C ALA A 5 -7.96 1.21 -2.12
N LYS A 6 -9.05 0.46 -2.38
CA LYS A 6 -10.31 1.01 -2.89
C LYS A 6 -10.91 2.09 -1.96
N GLN A 7 -10.82 1.88 -0.64
CA GLN A 7 -11.32 2.82 0.37
C GLN A 7 -10.39 4.02 0.59
N LYS A 8 -9.22 4.05 -0.07
CA LYS A 8 -8.16 5.07 0.11
C LYS A 8 -7.80 5.25 1.59
N ASP A 9 -7.77 4.15 2.33
CA ASP A 9 -7.41 4.17 3.73
C ASP A 9 -5.89 4.25 3.88
N VAL A 10 -5.37 5.46 3.65
CA VAL A 10 -3.94 5.77 3.58
C VAL A 10 -3.22 5.38 4.86
N MET A 11 -3.89 5.47 6.01
CA MET A 11 -3.31 5.08 7.30
C MET A 11 -3.00 3.59 7.39
N ASN A 12 -3.59 2.76 6.53
CA ASN A 12 -3.32 1.33 6.43
C ASN A 12 -2.39 0.97 5.25
N TYR A 13 -1.75 1.94 4.60
CA TYR A 13 -0.83 1.67 3.49
C TYR A 13 0.44 0.94 3.92
N GLU A 14 0.82 0.99 5.20
CA GLU A 14 1.91 0.16 5.74
C GLU A 14 1.62 -1.34 5.57
N LYS A 15 0.40 -1.79 5.94
CA LYS A 15 -0.02 -3.19 5.72
C LYS A 15 -0.05 -3.56 4.24
N LEU A 16 -0.45 -2.61 3.40
CA LEU A 16 -0.45 -2.82 1.95
C LEU A 16 0.97 -2.98 1.41
N GLN A 17 1.92 -2.22 1.93
CA GLN A 17 3.33 -2.35 1.60
C GLN A 17 3.89 -3.71 2.03
N GLU A 18 3.61 -4.15 3.26
CA GLU A 18 4.02 -5.47 3.77
C GLU A 18 3.49 -6.60 2.88
N PHE A 19 2.21 -6.51 2.49
CA PHE A 19 1.60 -7.47 1.57
C PHE A 19 2.31 -7.48 0.20
N VAL A 20 2.58 -6.31 -0.38
CA VAL A 20 3.30 -6.22 -1.67
C VAL A 20 4.69 -6.85 -1.56
N SER A 21 5.43 -6.56 -0.48
CA SER A 21 6.75 -7.17 -0.24
C SER A 21 6.65 -8.69 -0.13
N MET A 22 5.76 -9.19 0.73
CA MET A 22 5.54 -10.63 0.94
C MET A 22 5.20 -11.36 -0.36
N VAL A 23 4.23 -10.86 -1.13
CA VAL A 23 3.78 -11.49 -2.37
C VAL A 23 4.90 -11.51 -3.42
N THR A 24 5.65 -10.41 -3.55
CA THR A 24 6.72 -10.30 -4.53
C THR A 24 7.99 -11.08 -4.15
N GLU A 25 8.17 -11.40 -2.87
CA GLU A 25 9.20 -12.32 -2.37
C GLU A 25 8.79 -13.79 -2.56
N ALA A 26 7.53 -14.13 -2.29
CA ALA A 26 7.00 -15.48 -2.49
C ALA A 26 6.89 -15.85 -3.98
N PHE A 27 6.56 -14.88 -4.83
CA PHE A 27 6.42 -15.06 -6.28
C PHE A 27 7.31 -14.06 -7.05
N PRO A 28 8.63 -14.29 -7.10
CA PRO A 28 9.53 -13.45 -7.87
C PRO A 28 9.12 -13.39 -9.35
N GLY A 29 9.12 -12.18 -9.93
CA GLY A 29 8.72 -11.96 -11.33
C GLY A 29 7.22 -11.78 -11.55
N LEU A 30 6.40 -11.82 -10.50
CA LEU A 30 4.96 -11.50 -10.60
C LEU A 30 4.74 -10.11 -11.18
N ILE A 31 5.52 -9.13 -10.71
CA ILE A 31 5.67 -7.81 -11.33
C ILE A 31 7.14 -7.52 -11.53
N ASN A 32 7.46 -6.63 -12.46
CA ASN A 32 8.86 -6.27 -12.70
C ASN A 32 9.42 -5.42 -11.54
N HIS A 33 10.74 -5.35 -11.44
CA HIS A 33 11.43 -4.64 -10.35
C HIS A 33 11.10 -3.13 -10.28
N ARG A 34 10.84 -2.50 -11.44
CA ARG A 34 10.45 -1.08 -11.51
C ARG A 34 9.05 -0.87 -10.93
N GLN A 35 8.08 -1.68 -11.36
CA GLN A 35 6.70 -1.66 -10.84
C GLN A 35 6.67 -1.91 -9.34
N ARG A 36 7.45 -2.88 -8.84
CA ARG A 36 7.55 -3.18 -7.41
C ARG A 36 8.03 -1.97 -6.62
N ALA A 37 9.12 -1.34 -7.07
CA ALA A 37 9.67 -0.17 -6.38
C ALA A 37 8.76 1.04 -6.46
N GLN A 38 8.17 1.33 -7.63
CA GLN A 38 7.20 2.41 -7.79
C GLN A 38 6.00 2.23 -6.86
N LEU A 39 5.48 1.00 -6.75
CA LEU A 39 4.37 0.70 -5.86
C LEU A 39 4.76 0.88 -4.39
N ILE A 40 5.87 0.29 -3.95
CA ILE A 40 6.33 0.41 -2.55
C ILE A 40 6.65 1.86 -2.19
N LEU A 41 7.38 2.59 -3.04
CA LEU A 41 7.73 3.99 -2.79
C LEU A 41 6.52 4.89 -2.83
N GLY A 42 5.60 4.70 -3.77
CA GLY A 42 4.43 5.54 -3.84
C GLY A 42 3.47 5.32 -2.66
N LEU A 43 3.32 4.08 -2.17
CA LEU A 43 2.57 3.80 -0.94
C LEU A 43 3.20 4.49 0.28
N LYS A 44 4.52 4.36 0.45
CA LYS A 44 5.26 5.05 1.52
C LYS A 44 5.14 6.57 1.42
N ALA A 45 5.34 7.13 0.23
CA ALA A 45 5.25 8.56 -0.01
C ALA A 45 3.86 9.09 0.33
N ARG A 46 2.80 8.39 -0.10
CA ARG A 46 1.42 8.78 0.20
C ARG A 46 1.11 8.79 1.68
N LEU A 47 1.58 7.78 2.42
CA LEU A 47 1.44 7.69 3.89
C LEU A 47 2.20 8.82 4.58
N ILE A 48 3.46 9.05 4.20
CA ILE A 48 4.29 10.12 4.78
C ILE A 48 3.65 11.48 4.54
N LEU A 49 3.16 11.76 3.33
CA LEU A 49 2.46 13.01 3.04
C LEU A 49 1.15 13.13 3.84
N GLU A 50 0.42 12.05 4.09
CA GLU A 50 -0.77 12.13 4.96
C GLU A 50 -0.39 12.48 6.40
N LEU A 51 0.69 11.91 6.94
CA LEU A 51 1.21 12.25 8.26
C LEU A 51 1.72 13.71 8.32
N CYS A 52 2.37 14.18 7.25
CA CYS A 52 2.86 15.55 7.12
C CYS A 52 1.75 16.58 7.00
N LYS A 53 0.57 16.21 6.51
CA LYS A 53 -0.58 17.13 6.44
C LYS A 53 -0.99 17.63 7.83
N GLY A 54 -0.72 16.84 8.87
CA GLY A 54 -0.96 17.18 10.26
C GLY A 54 -2.43 17.08 10.67
N SER A 55 -2.69 17.27 11.96
CA SER A 55 -4.06 17.32 12.48
C SER A 55 -4.76 18.63 12.10
N ALA A 56 -6.08 18.72 12.30
CA ALA A 56 -6.85 19.95 12.10
C ALA A 56 -6.32 21.18 12.87
N ARG A 57 -5.42 20.98 13.84
CA ARG A 57 -4.74 22.03 14.62
C ARG A 57 -3.39 22.45 14.04
N GLY A 58 -2.99 21.92 12.89
CA GLY A 58 -1.73 22.23 12.20
C GLY A 58 -0.47 21.63 12.85
N SER A 59 -0.61 20.84 13.92
CA SER A 59 0.50 20.14 14.55
C SER A 59 0.84 18.86 13.77
N VAL A 60 2.12 18.73 13.40
CA VAL A 60 2.69 17.54 12.78
C VAL A 60 3.62 16.89 13.78
N ASP A 61 3.50 15.57 13.95
CA ASP A 61 4.47 14.80 14.73
C ASP A 61 5.71 14.55 13.87
N SER A 62 6.66 15.48 13.92
CA SER A 62 7.89 15.41 13.13
C SER A 62 8.73 14.18 13.46
N GLN A 63 8.64 13.65 14.69
CA GLN A 63 9.39 12.46 15.09
C GLN A 63 8.83 11.20 14.43
N VAL A 64 7.50 11.07 14.40
CA VAL A 64 6.84 9.99 13.68
C VAL A 64 7.17 10.07 12.19
N VAL A 65 7.02 11.23 11.56
CA VAL A 65 7.35 11.40 10.13
C VAL A 65 8.81 11.05 9.84
N GLN A 66 9.75 11.50 10.68
CA GLN A 66 11.16 11.20 10.51
C GLN A 66 11.44 9.69 10.55
N SER A 67 10.77 8.95 11.45
CA SER A 67 10.92 7.50 11.53
C SER A 67 10.51 6.77 10.24
N TYR A 68 9.50 7.29 9.52
CA TYR A 68 9.10 6.75 8.22
C TYR A 68 10.06 7.17 7.10
N LEU A 69 10.62 8.38 7.16
CA LEU A 69 11.65 8.83 6.21
C LEU A 69 12.93 8.02 6.31
N ASP A 70 13.39 7.70 7.52
CA ASP A 70 14.60 6.89 7.73
C ASP A 70 14.44 5.47 7.16
N ARG A 71 13.20 4.97 7.14
CA ARG A 71 12.82 3.68 6.56
C ARG A 71 12.41 3.78 5.09
N LEU A 72 12.36 4.97 4.51
CA LEU A 72 11.94 5.17 3.12
C LEU A 72 12.86 4.43 2.15
N PRO A 73 14.20 4.57 2.21
CA PRO A 73 15.09 3.97 1.23
C PRO A 73 14.86 2.46 1.14
N ILE A 74 14.41 1.99 -0.02
CA ILE A 74 14.22 0.57 -0.30
C ILE A 74 15.46 -0.06 -0.94
N ALA A 75 16.34 0.78 -1.49
CA ALA A 75 17.57 0.35 -2.15
C ALA A 75 18.63 -0.22 -1.20
N SER A 76 18.56 0.05 0.11
CA SER A 76 19.56 -0.39 1.08
C SER A 76 19.36 -1.83 1.57
N ALA A 77 18.16 -2.41 1.43
CA ALA A 77 17.83 -3.72 1.97
C ALA A 77 18.02 -4.89 0.97
N ASN A 78 18.06 -4.62 -0.34
CA ASN A 78 18.19 -5.64 -1.38
C ASN A 78 19.35 -5.28 -2.32
N THR A 79 20.39 -6.11 -2.33
CA THR A 79 21.62 -5.97 -3.16
C THR A 79 21.37 -5.90 -4.68
N ASP A 80 20.16 -6.24 -5.15
CA ASP A 80 19.76 -6.16 -6.55
C ASP A 80 19.34 -4.75 -7.02
N TYR A 81 19.17 -3.79 -6.12
CA TYR A 81 18.57 -2.51 -6.46
C TYR A 81 19.61 -1.42 -6.82
N ARG A 82 20.15 -1.49 -8.05
CA ARG A 82 21.09 -0.49 -8.59
C ARG A 82 20.44 0.59 -9.47
N ASP A 83 19.12 0.74 -9.47
CA ASP A 83 18.46 1.79 -10.24
C ASP A 83 18.79 3.19 -9.70
N ALA A 84 19.45 4.01 -10.54
CA ALA A 84 19.84 5.37 -10.18
C ALA A 84 18.62 6.30 -10.11
N GLU A 85 17.62 6.09 -10.97
CA GLU A 85 16.40 6.91 -11.01
C GLU A 85 15.66 6.79 -9.67
N VAL A 86 15.53 5.57 -9.16
CA VAL A 86 14.85 5.31 -7.88
C VAL A 86 15.55 5.96 -6.71
N ARG A 87 16.89 5.84 -6.63
CA ARG A 87 17.67 6.54 -5.58
C ARG A 87 17.51 8.05 -5.66
N THR A 88 17.46 8.61 -6.88
CA THR A 88 17.21 10.03 -7.08
C THR A 88 15.81 10.40 -6.60
N THR A 89 14.77 9.64 -6.97
CA THR A 89 13.40 9.86 -6.50
C THR A 89 13.29 9.79 -4.97
N GLU A 90 13.91 8.80 -4.33
CA GLU A 90 13.99 8.69 -2.87
C GLU A 90 14.63 9.93 -2.25
N SER A 91 15.80 10.33 -2.73
CA SER A 91 16.55 11.48 -2.20
C SER A 91 15.78 12.79 -2.37
N THR A 92 15.18 13.00 -3.54
CA THR A 92 14.34 14.18 -3.83
C THR A 92 13.12 14.22 -2.92
N PHE A 93 12.45 13.08 -2.72
CA PHE A 93 11.29 13.00 -1.85
C PHE A 93 11.65 13.24 -0.38
N ILE A 94 12.77 12.69 0.11
CA ILE A 94 13.25 12.95 1.47
C ILE A 94 13.50 14.44 1.67
N ALA A 95 14.18 15.10 0.72
CA ALA A 95 14.46 16.53 0.78
C ALA A 95 13.17 17.36 0.79
N LEU A 96 12.18 17.00 -0.03
CA LEU A 96 10.86 17.63 -0.02
C LEU A 96 10.23 17.53 1.37
N VAL A 97 10.09 16.33 1.93
CA VAL A 97 9.44 16.15 3.23
C VAL A 97 10.19 16.89 4.34
N GLN A 98 11.52 16.89 4.32
CA GLN A 98 12.32 17.65 5.27
C GLN A 98 12.05 19.16 5.21
N SER A 99 11.85 19.73 4.01
CA SER A 99 11.49 21.15 3.88
C SER A 99 10.07 21.42 4.41
N LEU A 100 9.10 20.54 4.11
CA LEU A 100 7.73 20.63 4.64
C LEU A 100 7.67 20.52 6.18
N LEU A 101 8.58 19.77 6.80
CA LEU A 101 8.67 19.68 8.25
C LEU A 101 9.30 20.93 8.89
N LYS A 102 10.17 21.62 8.14
CA LYS A 102 10.93 22.79 8.62
C LYS A 102 10.13 24.08 8.52
N ASP A 103 9.35 24.27 7.45
CA ASP A 103 8.60 25.50 7.19
C ASP A 103 7.08 25.23 7.08
N PRO A 104 6.27 25.69 8.05
CA PRO A 104 4.82 25.49 8.02
C PRO A 104 4.11 26.31 6.92
N VAL A 105 4.70 27.41 6.45
CA VAL A 105 4.15 28.23 5.36
C VAL A 105 4.37 27.53 4.02
N GLU A 106 5.58 27.04 3.78
CA GLU A 106 5.89 26.20 2.61
C GLU A 106 4.99 24.95 2.60
N ARG A 107 4.80 24.32 3.76
CA ARG A 107 3.90 23.18 3.90
C ARG A 107 2.46 23.50 3.53
N ALA A 108 1.92 24.63 4.00
CA ALA A 108 0.56 25.06 3.65
C ALA A 108 0.42 25.28 2.14
N TYR A 109 1.39 25.97 1.54
CA TYR A 109 1.44 26.19 0.09
C TYR A 109 1.50 24.87 -0.69
N PHE A 110 2.36 23.94 -0.27
CA PHE A 110 2.49 22.63 -0.89
C PHE A 110 1.16 21.88 -0.91
N TYR A 111 0.44 21.80 0.21
CA TYR A 111 -0.85 21.09 0.25
C TYR A 111 -1.96 21.77 -0.55
N GLN A 112 -1.85 23.09 -0.75
CA GLN A 112 -2.83 23.86 -1.51
C GLN A 112 -2.58 23.76 -3.02
N GLU A 113 -1.34 23.93 -3.46
CA GLU A 113 -1.02 24.15 -4.88
C GLU A 113 -0.29 22.96 -5.53
N VAL A 114 0.58 22.27 -4.80
CA VAL A 114 1.46 21.22 -5.36
C VAL A 114 0.87 19.83 -5.17
N PHE A 115 0.43 19.50 -3.96
CA PHE A 115 -0.09 18.19 -3.61
C PHE A 115 -1.26 17.73 -4.49
N PRO A 116 -2.29 18.56 -4.79
CA PRO A 116 -3.41 18.11 -5.61
C PRO A 116 -3.01 17.73 -7.04
N VAL A 117 -1.92 18.32 -7.54
CA VAL A 117 -1.41 18.10 -8.90
C VAL A 117 -0.46 16.89 -8.93
N GLU A 118 0.56 16.89 -8.07
CA GLU A 118 1.64 15.88 -8.11
C GLU A 118 1.30 14.60 -7.34
N TYR A 119 0.55 14.70 -6.24
CA TYR A 119 0.26 13.61 -5.30
C TYR A 119 -1.24 13.38 -5.09
N GLY A 120 -2.07 14.00 -5.94
CA GLY A 120 -3.52 13.98 -5.84
C GLY A 120 -4.17 12.77 -6.53
N PRO A 121 -5.37 12.93 -7.12
CA PRO A 121 -6.15 11.82 -7.68
C PRO A 121 -5.42 11.00 -8.76
N GLN A 122 -4.56 11.63 -9.56
CA GLN A 122 -3.81 10.95 -10.61
C GLN A 122 -2.73 10.03 -10.02
N PHE A 123 -2.05 10.49 -8.98
CA PHE A 123 -1.08 9.69 -8.24
C PHE A 123 -1.75 8.47 -7.58
N ASP A 124 -2.88 8.68 -6.89
CA ASP A 124 -3.67 7.59 -6.31
C ASP A 124 -4.11 6.57 -7.37
N ALA A 125 -4.55 7.04 -8.55
CA ALA A 125 -4.95 6.17 -9.64
C ALA A 125 -3.79 5.34 -10.19
N ALA A 126 -2.60 5.93 -10.35
CA ALA A 126 -1.40 5.21 -10.77
C ALA A 126 -1.01 4.12 -9.76
N LEU A 127 -1.09 4.42 -8.45
CA LEU A 127 -0.91 3.42 -7.39
C LEU A 127 -1.90 2.26 -7.50
N HIS A 128 -3.18 2.57 -7.72
CA HIS A 128 -4.22 1.56 -7.89
C HIS A 128 -3.98 0.68 -9.11
N VAL A 129 -3.51 1.24 -10.22
CA VAL A 129 -3.18 0.45 -11.42
C VAL A 129 -2.05 -0.55 -11.12
N LEU A 130 -0.99 -0.11 -10.46
CA LEU A 130 0.12 -0.99 -10.09
C LEU A 130 -0.31 -2.10 -9.13
N LEU A 131 -1.12 -1.76 -8.12
CA LEU A 131 -1.66 -2.74 -7.19
C LEU A 131 -2.60 -3.72 -7.88
N TRP A 132 -3.48 -3.22 -8.75
CA TRP A 132 -4.41 -4.05 -9.50
C TRP A 132 -3.67 -5.03 -10.41
N GLU A 133 -2.58 -4.59 -11.07
CA GLU A 133 -1.76 -5.47 -11.88
C GLU A 133 -1.14 -6.60 -11.05
N LEU A 134 -0.59 -6.29 -9.87
CA LEU A 134 -0.07 -7.29 -8.94
C LEU A 134 -1.14 -8.31 -8.56
N LEU A 135 -2.31 -7.83 -8.13
CA LEU A 135 -3.42 -8.68 -7.67
C LEU A 135 -3.98 -9.54 -8.81
N SER A 136 -4.15 -8.97 -10.00
CA SER A 136 -4.66 -9.69 -11.18
C SER A 136 -3.71 -10.80 -11.62
N LYS A 137 -2.40 -10.60 -11.47
CA LYS A 137 -1.41 -11.63 -11.76
C LYS A 137 -1.36 -12.68 -10.65
N LEU A 138 -1.48 -12.28 -9.39
CA LEU A 138 -1.56 -13.20 -8.26
C LEU A 138 -2.77 -14.13 -8.39
N GLU A 139 -3.94 -13.58 -8.73
CA GLU A 139 -5.17 -14.34 -8.94
C GLU A 139 -5.00 -15.44 -9.99
N LYS A 140 -4.30 -15.15 -11.09
CA LYS A 140 -4.02 -16.13 -12.16
C LYS A 140 -3.12 -17.28 -11.72
N LEU A 141 -2.37 -17.13 -10.63
CA LEU A 141 -1.56 -18.22 -10.05
C LEU A 141 -2.38 -19.09 -9.11
N LEU A 142 -3.52 -18.61 -8.61
CA LEU A 142 -4.36 -19.35 -7.69
C LEU A 142 -5.29 -20.29 -8.48
N PRO A 143 -5.36 -21.58 -8.11
CA PRO A 143 -6.34 -22.48 -8.70
C PRO A 143 -7.74 -22.04 -8.26
N ILE A 144 -8.75 -22.19 -9.14
CA ILE A 144 -10.16 -22.04 -8.77
C ILE A 144 -10.49 -23.22 -7.84
N PRO A 145 -10.73 -23.01 -6.54
CA PRO A 145 -10.98 -24.12 -5.64
C PRO A 145 -12.38 -24.69 -5.87
N ASP A 146 -12.47 -26.02 -5.90
CA ASP A 146 -13.75 -26.69 -5.68
C ASP A 146 -14.05 -26.79 -4.16
N LEU A 147 -15.28 -27.19 -3.82
CA LEU A 147 -15.72 -27.28 -2.42
C LEU A 147 -14.79 -28.18 -1.56
N LYS A 148 -14.22 -29.23 -2.16
CA LYS A 148 -13.31 -30.14 -1.44
C LYS A 148 -11.97 -29.48 -1.17
N GLN A 149 -11.44 -28.74 -2.15
CA GLN A 149 -10.20 -27.99 -2.00
C GLN A 149 -10.35 -26.84 -1.00
N THR A 150 -11.46 -26.10 -1.04
CA THR A 150 -11.76 -25.07 -0.04
C THR A 150 -11.83 -25.67 1.37
N ALA A 151 -12.53 -26.79 1.54
CA ALA A 151 -12.61 -27.48 2.84
C ALA A 151 -11.24 -27.96 3.34
N ALA A 152 -10.39 -28.48 2.44
CA ALA A 152 -9.04 -28.91 2.79
C ALA A 152 -8.13 -27.73 3.20
N TRP A 153 -8.22 -26.59 2.49
CA TRP A 153 -7.46 -25.37 2.84
C TRP A 153 -7.90 -24.81 4.19
N LEU A 154 -9.20 -24.73 4.45
CA LEU A 154 -9.74 -24.27 5.74
C LEU A 154 -9.37 -25.22 6.88
N GLY A 155 -9.39 -26.54 6.65
CA GLY A 155 -8.96 -27.54 7.64
C GLY A 155 -7.46 -27.49 7.96
N SER A 156 -6.65 -26.96 7.04
CA SER A 156 -5.20 -26.77 7.25
C SER A 156 -4.84 -25.50 8.05
N ALA A 157 -5.81 -24.62 8.33
CA ALA A 157 -5.64 -23.38 9.07
C ALA A 157 -6.58 -23.34 10.31
N PRO A 158 -6.17 -23.91 11.46
CA PRO A 158 -7.00 -24.06 12.65
C PRO A 158 -7.44 -22.75 13.34
N SER A 159 -7.03 -21.57 12.89
CA SER A 159 -7.57 -20.30 13.40
C SER A 159 -8.68 -19.73 12.51
N ALA A 160 -8.73 -20.13 11.23
CA ALA A 160 -9.72 -19.63 10.27
C ALA A 160 -11.09 -20.30 10.44
N TRP A 161 -11.16 -21.50 11.04
CA TRP A 161 -12.42 -22.23 11.22
C TRP A 161 -13.31 -21.63 12.31
N GLU A 162 -12.72 -21.03 13.35
CA GLU A 162 -13.47 -20.48 14.49
C GLU A 162 -14.34 -19.29 14.05
N GLU A 163 -13.87 -18.51 13.09
CA GLU A 163 -14.63 -17.40 12.47
C GLU A 163 -15.70 -17.90 11.48
N CYS A 164 -15.46 -18.99 10.73
CA CYS A 164 -16.42 -19.52 9.76
C CYS A 164 -17.58 -20.32 10.38
N VAL A 165 -17.38 -20.97 11.53
CA VAL A 165 -18.43 -21.78 12.19
C VAL A 165 -19.55 -20.93 12.80
N GLN A 166 -19.34 -19.62 12.97
CA GLN A 166 -20.35 -18.69 13.50
C GLN A 166 -21.25 -18.03 12.43
N SER A 167 -21.19 -18.49 11.17
CA SER A 167 -22.00 -17.97 10.07
C SER A 167 -23.50 -18.05 10.36
N SER A 168 -24.24 -16.96 10.19
CA SER A 168 -25.71 -16.96 10.28
C SER A 168 -26.37 -17.25 8.91
N PRO A 169 -27.66 -17.64 8.88
CA PRO A 169 -28.42 -17.74 7.64
C PRO A 169 -28.51 -16.42 6.84
N GLU A 170 -28.36 -15.27 7.51
CA GLU A 170 -28.34 -13.97 6.85
C GLU A 170 -27.05 -13.75 6.05
N ASP A 171 -25.90 -14.25 6.55
CA ASP A 171 -24.61 -14.15 5.85
C ASP A 171 -24.64 -14.88 4.50
N LEU A 172 -25.25 -16.07 4.46
CA LEU A 172 -25.45 -16.81 3.22
C LEU A 172 -26.33 -16.03 2.24
N SER A 173 -27.40 -15.41 2.75
CA SER A 173 -28.30 -14.60 1.92
C SER A 173 -27.60 -13.38 1.31
N LEU A 174 -26.70 -12.74 2.07
CA LEU A 174 -25.88 -11.62 1.59
C LEU A 174 -24.87 -12.06 0.51
N ILE A 175 -24.25 -13.22 0.69
CA ILE A 175 -23.34 -13.80 -0.32
C ILE A 175 -24.10 -14.05 -1.63
N PHE A 176 -25.27 -14.70 -1.58
CA PHE A 176 -26.07 -14.98 -2.78
C PHE A 176 -26.55 -13.72 -3.51
N GLN A 177 -26.78 -12.62 -2.78
CA GLN A 177 -27.12 -11.33 -3.40
C GLN A 177 -25.93 -10.66 -4.08
N HIS A 178 -24.71 -10.87 -3.59
CA HIS A 178 -23.50 -10.28 -4.16
C HIS A 178 -23.03 -10.93 -5.46
N TYR A 179 -23.36 -12.22 -5.66
CA TYR A 179 -22.95 -13.00 -6.84
C TYR A 179 -24.03 -13.10 -7.94
N LYS A 180 -25.09 -12.30 -7.84
CA LYS A 180 -26.17 -12.20 -8.83
C LYS A 180 -26.02 -10.96 -9.69
#